data_AF-C6TGW0-F1
#
_entry.id   AF-C6TGW0-F1
#
_cell.length_a   1.000
_cell.length_b   1.000
_cell.length_c   1.000
_cell.angle_alpha   90.00
_cell.angle_beta   90.00
_cell.angle_gamma   90.00
#
_symmetry.space_group_name_H-M   'P 1'
#
loop_
_entity.id
_entity.type
_entity.pdbx_description
1 polymer ?
#
loop_
_entity_poly.entity_id
_entity_poly.type
_entity_poly.pdbx_seq_one_letter_code
_entity_poly.pdbx_strand_id
1 'polypeptide(L)'
;MQWPTFLEALSRRPGGPPPLVRLTVVTASSSTENDTPFCIGPPGDNFSSRLLGFAQSMNVNLQINKLDNCPLHTLNAQSVDTSPDEIFVVCAQFRFLDSTSSAFKGRESDERRVMEGEAAKALTNQRETNEGKEKWCERMKEAGFVGEVFGEDAIDGGRALLRKYDGNWEMKVEDDNTSVGLWWKGQSVSFCSLWKLDGNYKTSTFTS
;
A
#
# COMPACT_ATOMS: atom_id res chain seq x y z
N MET A 1 -6.04 -7.14 2.37
CA MET A 1 -6.38 -7.11 3.82
C MET A 1 -6.03 -5.78 4.52
N GLN A 2 -5.69 -4.69 3.83
CA GLN A 2 -5.33 -3.40 4.49
C GLN A 2 -6.52 -2.68 5.15
N TRP A 3 -7.61 -2.51 4.40
CA TRP A 3 -8.71 -1.62 4.79
C TRP A 3 -9.55 -2.08 6.00
N PRO A 4 -9.87 -3.38 6.19
CA PRO A 4 -10.62 -3.82 7.37
C PRO A 4 -9.92 -3.49 8.69
N THR A 5 -8.62 -3.80 8.82
CA THR A 5 -7.85 -3.50 10.03
C THR A 5 -7.76 -1.98 10.29
N PHE A 6 -7.65 -1.18 9.23
CA PHE A 6 -7.66 0.27 9.36
C PHE A 6 -9.00 0.81 9.87
N LEU A 7 -10.12 0.34 9.32
CA LEU A 7 -11.46 0.75 9.76
C LEU A 7 -11.73 0.34 11.22
N GLU A 8 -11.27 -0.85 11.61
CA GLU A 8 -11.32 -1.28 13.00
C GLU A 8 -10.53 -0.35 13.91
N ALA A 9 -9.29 0.01 13.53
CA ALA A 9 -8.48 0.95 14.30
C ALA A 9 -9.16 2.33 14.43
N LEU A 10 -9.79 2.83 13.35
CA LEU A 10 -10.53 4.09 13.38
C LEU A 10 -11.71 4.06 14.36
N SER A 11 -12.47 2.95 14.39
CA SER A 11 -13.61 2.79 15.31
C SER A 11 -13.23 2.86 16.79
N ARG A 12 -11.97 2.53 17.11
CA ARG A 12 -11.43 2.47 18.49
C ARG A 12 -10.72 3.74 18.92
N ARG A 13 -10.64 4.77 18.07
CA ARG A 13 -9.95 6.02 18.40
C ARG A 13 -10.60 6.73 19.60
N PRO A 14 -9.81 7.39 20.46
CA PRO A 14 -10.36 8.34 21.43
C PRO A 14 -11.15 9.42 20.69
N GLY A 15 -12.44 9.56 21.00
CA GLY A 15 -13.37 10.45 20.28
C GLY A 15 -14.23 9.77 19.20
N GLY A 16 -14.05 8.47 18.96
CA GLY A 16 -14.81 7.70 17.98
C GLY A 16 -14.26 7.80 16.55
N PRO A 17 -14.88 7.11 15.59
CA PRO A 17 -14.47 7.16 14.19
C PRO A 17 -14.72 8.55 13.59
N PRO A 18 -13.98 8.92 12.52
CA PRO A 18 -14.25 10.14 11.75
C PRO A 18 -15.69 10.16 11.21
N PRO A 19 -16.28 11.35 10.98
CA PRO A 19 -17.64 11.49 10.47
C PRO A 19 -17.82 10.89 9.06
N LEU A 20 -16.74 10.85 8.27
CA LEU A 20 -16.68 10.20 6.97
C LEU A 20 -15.26 9.69 6.72
N VAL A 21 -15.16 8.48 6.19
CA VAL A 21 -13.94 7.92 5.60
C VAL A 21 -14.22 7.68 4.13
N ARG A 22 -13.42 8.26 3.25
CA ARG A 22 -13.56 8.08 1.80
C ARG A 22 -12.36 7.32 1.26
N LEU A 23 -12.62 6.15 0.67
CA LEU A 23 -11.62 5.30 0.06
C LEU A 23 -11.79 5.33 -1.46
N THR A 24 -10.90 6.02 -2.14
CA THR A 24 -10.84 6.02 -3.61
C THR A 24 -9.79 5.01 -4.08
N VAL A 25 -10.24 3.95 -4.75
CA VAL A 25 -9.36 2.92 -5.32
C VAL A 25 -9.12 3.24 -6.79
N VAL A 26 -7.86 3.45 -7.17
CA VAL A 26 -7.46 3.64 -8.57
C VAL A 26 -6.95 2.33 -9.13
N THR A 27 -7.56 1.87 -10.23
CA THR A 27 -7.08 0.70 -10.97
C THR A 27 -6.42 1.17 -12.26
N ALA A 28 -5.16 0.77 -12.47
CA ALA A 28 -4.51 0.97 -13.76
C ALA A 28 -5.15 0.02 -14.78
N SER A 29 -5.30 0.47 -16.03
CA SER A 29 -5.77 -0.37 -17.13
C SER A 29 -4.75 -1.48 -17.38
N SER A 30 -4.96 -2.67 -16.82
CA SER A 30 -4.35 -3.88 -17.40
C SER A 30 -5.13 -4.18 -18.66
N SER A 31 -4.44 -4.25 -19.80
CA SER A 31 -5.02 -4.46 -21.14
C SER A 31 -5.69 -5.83 -21.35
N THR A 32 -6.04 -6.54 -20.29
CA THR A 32 -6.63 -7.88 -20.26
C THR A 32 -7.20 -8.07 -18.86
N GLU A 33 -8.48 -8.43 -18.76
CA GLU A 33 -9.20 -8.67 -17.48
C GLU A 33 -8.64 -9.86 -16.67
N ASN A 34 -7.58 -10.53 -17.17
CA ASN A 34 -7.03 -11.78 -16.64
C ASN A 34 -5.62 -11.67 -16.03
N ASP A 35 -4.93 -10.53 -16.11
CA ASP A 35 -3.48 -10.49 -15.86
C ASP A 35 -3.06 -9.94 -14.47
N THR A 36 -3.99 -9.82 -13.52
CA THR A 36 -3.63 -9.46 -12.14
C THR A 36 -4.18 -10.47 -11.15
N PRO A 37 -3.54 -11.65 -11.01
CA PRO A 37 -3.88 -12.58 -9.95
C PRO A 37 -3.79 -11.85 -8.61
N PHE A 38 -4.64 -12.25 -7.66
CA PHE A 38 -4.78 -11.67 -6.31
C PHE A 38 -5.49 -10.30 -6.23
N CYS A 39 -5.75 -9.60 -7.34
CA CYS A 39 -6.56 -8.38 -7.34
C CYS A 39 -8.06 -8.65 -7.57
N ILE A 40 -8.38 -9.79 -8.18
CA ILE A 40 -9.75 -10.20 -8.51
C ILE A 40 -10.15 -11.31 -7.54
N GLY A 41 -11.21 -11.06 -6.75
CA GLY A 41 -11.82 -12.08 -5.90
C GLY A 41 -12.50 -13.18 -6.74
N PRO A 42 -12.95 -14.28 -6.12
CA PRO A 42 -13.77 -15.29 -6.80
C PRO A 42 -14.92 -14.65 -7.59
N PRO A 43 -15.42 -15.30 -8.67
CA PRO A 43 -16.58 -14.81 -9.40
C PRO A 43 -17.77 -14.54 -8.46
N GLY A 44 -18.38 -13.35 -8.59
CA GLY A 44 -19.47 -12.89 -7.71
C GLY A 44 -19.01 -12.22 -6.42
N ASP A 45 -17.70 -12.17 -6.17
CA ASP A 45 -17.15 -11.65 -4.92
C ASP A 45 -16.90 -10.14 -4.96
N ASN A 46 -17.80 -9.36 -4.38
CA ASN A 46 -17.68 -7.90 -4.36
C ASN A 46 -16.95 -7.42 -3.09
N PHE A 47 -15.66 -7.08 -3.24
CA PHE A 47 -14.86 -6.53 -2.15
C PHE A 47 -15.47 -5.25 -1.55
N SER A 48 -15.96 -4.34 -2.39
CA SER A 48 -16.54 -3.08 -1.92
C SER A 48 -17.76 -3.30 -1.03
N SER A 49 -18.68 -4.18 -1.41
CA SER A 49 -19.88 -4.46 -0.62
C SER A 49 -19.55 -5.07 0.75
N ARG A 50 -18.58 -5.98 0.82
CA ARG A 50 -18.15 -6.57 2.09
C ARG A 50 -17.42 -5.57 2.98
N LEU A 51 -16.59 -4.72 2.38
CA LEU A 51 -15.90 -3.68 3.13
C LEU A 51 -16.90 -2.65 3.68
N LEU A 52 -17.94 -2.30 2.92
CA LEU A 52 -19.04 -1.46 3.39
C LEU A 52 -19.81 -2.11 4.53
N GLY A 53 -20.19 -3.39 4.40
CA GLY A 53 -20.86 -4.13 5.47
C GLY A 53 -20.01 -4.23 6.75
N PHE A 54 -18.70 -4.44 6.59
CA PHE A 54 -17.76 -4.42 7.71
C PHE A 54 -17.69 -3.03 8.36
N ALA A 55 -17.56 -1.95 7.58
CA ALA A 55 -17.54 -0.58 8.09
C ALA A 55 -18.81 -0.25 8.89
N GLN A 56 -19.98 -0.65 8.37
CA GLN A 56 -21.27 -0.52 9.06
C GLN A 56 -21.28 -1.26 10.40
N SER A 57 -20.75 -2.48 10.45
CA SER A 57 -20.66 -3.26 11.70
C SER A 57 -19.76 -2.61 12.76
N MET A 58 -18.80 -1.77 12.33
CA MET A 58 -17.90 -1.00 13.20
C MET A 58 -18.38 0.44 13.46
N ASN A 59 -19.59 0.80 13.01
CA ASN A 59 -20.14 2.15 13.07
C ASN A 59 -19.23 3.20 12.40
N VAL A 60 -18.54 2.83 11.32
CA VAL A 60 -17.70 3.71 10.51
C VAL A 60 -18.46 4.09 9.25
N ASN A 61 -18.65 5.39 9.03
CA ASN A 61 -19.23 5.91 7.80
C ASN A 61 -18.18 5.84 6.67
N LEU A 62 -18.30 4.84 5.79
CA LEU A 62 -17.37 4.59 4.70
C LEU A 62 -18.04 4.88 3.34
N GLN A 63 -17.38 5.69 2.53
CA GLN A 63 -17.66 5.85 1.11
C GLN A 63 -16.52 5.22 0.29
N ILE A 64 -16.87 4.41 -0.71
CA ILE A 64 -15.90 3.80 -1.62
C ILE A 64 -16.14 4.35 -3.02
N ASN A 65 -15.09 4.93 -3.60
CA ASN A 65 -15.06 5.36 -5.00
C ASN A 65 -14.08 4.49 -5.76
N LYS A 66 -14.36 4.20 -7.03
CA LYS A 66 -13.46 3.44 -7.91
C LYS A 66 -13.20 4.26 -9.16
N LEU A 67 -11.93 4.49 -9.47
CA LEU A 67 -11.48 5.12 -10.71
C LEU A 67 -10.91 4.02 -11.59
N ASP A 68 -11.72 3.57 -12.55
CA ASP A 68 -11.33 2.55 -13.52
C ASP A 68 -10.72 3.18 -14.77
N ASN A 69 -9.72 2.50 -15.35
CA ASN A 69 -9.06 2.90 -16.59
C ASN A 69 -8.46 4.32 -16.56
N CYS A 70 -8.03 4.79 -15.38
CA CYS A 70 -7.37 6.07 -15.23
C CYS A 70 -5.85 5.90 -15.26
N PRO A 71 -5.14 6.37 -16.29
CA PRO A 71 -3.68 6.38 -16.26
C PRO A 71 -3.18 7.18 -15.06
N LEU A 72 -2.21 6.64 -14.30
CA LEU A 72 -1.73 7.31 -13.08
C LEU A 72 -1.20 8.73 -13.33
N HIS A 73 -0.66 9.01 -14.53
CA HIS A 73 -0.13 10.32 -14.90
C HIS A 73 -1.22 11.38 -15.16
N THR A 74 -2.48 10.99 -15.33
CA THR A 74 -3.61 11.92 -15.52
C THR A 74 -4.34 12.23 -14.21
N LEU A 75 -4.01 11.53 -13.13
CA LEU A 75 -4.61 11.76 -11.82
C LEU A 75 -4.30 13.18 -11.31
N ASN A 76 -5.32 13.84 -10.80
CA ASN A 76 -5.23 15.15 -10.18
C ASN A 76 -6.27 15.30 -9.05
N ALA A 77 -6.16 16.38 -8.27
CA ALA A 77 -7.04 16.67 -7.14
C ALA A 77 -8.54 16.64 -7.49
N GLN A 78 -8.92 17.07 -8.70
CA GLN A 78 -10.33 17.06 -9.14
C GLN A 78 -10.81 15.63 -9.42
N SER A 79 -9.97 14.81 -10.04
CA SER A 79 -10.32 13.40 -10.35
C SER A 79 -10.56 12.55 -9.10
N VAL A 80 -9.90 12.88 -7.99
CA VAL A 80 -10.07 12.19 -6.70
C VAL A 80 -11.00 12.93 -5.73
N ASP A 81 -11.66 14.01 -6.19
CA ASP A 81 -12.64 14.78 -5.44
C ASP A 81 -12.13 15.20 -4.05
N THR A 82 -10.97 15.86 -3.99
CA THR A 82 -10.37 16.27 -2.71
C THR A 82 -10.99 17.57 -2.18
N SER A 83 -11.18 17.64 -0.87
CA SER A 83 -11.61 18.83 -0.14
C SER A 83 -10.48 19.38 0.75
N PRO A 84 -10.32 20.72 0.90
CA PRO A 84 -9.34 21.28 1.83
C PRO A 84 -9.66 20.98 3.31
N ASP A 85 -10.91 20.66 3.64
CA ASP A 85 -11.36 20.37 5.01
C ASP A 85 -11.18 18.91 5.41
N GLU A 86 -10.55 18.09 4.56
CA GLU A 86 -10.32 16.68 4.82
C GLU A 86 -8.81 16.35 4.94
N ILE A 87 -8.51 15.27 5.65
CA ILE A 87 -7.14 14.74 5.68
C ILE A 87 -6.97 13.84 4.46
N PHE A 88 -6.18 14.30 3.51
CA PHE A 88 -5.84 13.53 2.31
C PHE A 88 -4.60 12.65 2.54
N VAL A 89 -4.73 11.35 2.26
CA VAL A 89 -3.65 10.37 2.39
C VAL A 89 -3.58 9.53 1.13
N VAL A 90 -2.38 9.40 0.56
CA VAL A 90 -2.11 8.52 -0.59
C VAL A 90 -1.42 7.26 -0.10
N CYS A 91 -2.04 6.10 -0.36
CA CYS A 91 -1.45 4.79 -0.09
C CYS A 91 -0.97 4.15 -1.40
N ALA A 92 0.35 4.18 -1.63
CA ALA A 92 0.97 3.49 -2.76
C ALA A 92 1.56 2.15 -2.30
N GLN A 93 0.85 1.05 -2.56
CA GLN A 93 1.36 -0.29 -2.30
C GLN A 93 1.95 -0.87 -3.57
N PHE A 94 3.28 -1.01 -3.62
CA PHE A 94 3.95 -1.72 -4.71
C PHE A 94 3.66 -3.22 -4.63
N ARG A 95 3.37 -3.83 -5.79
CA ARG A 95 3.15 -5.27 -5.89
C ARG A 95 4.45 -5.99 -5.65
N PHE A 96 4.49 -6.61 -4.49
CA PHE A 96 5.62 -7.36 -4.03
C PHE A 96 5.61 -8.75 -4.67
N LEU A 97 6.11 -8.87 -5.91
CA LEU A 97 6.17 -10.15 -6.64
C LEU A 97 7.49 -10.90 -6.39
N ASP A 98 8.58 -10.21 -6.04
CA ASP A 98 9.93 -10.79 -6.10
C ASP A 98 10.34 -11.73 -4.95
N SER A 99 9.74 -11.69 -3.75
CA SER A 99 10.15 -12.61 -2.65
C SER A 99 9.06 -13.52 -2.07
N THR A 100 7.94 -13.66 -2.77
CA THR A 100 6.77 -14.38 -2.22
C THR A 100 6.94 -15.89 -2.20
N SER A 101 7.93 -16.44 -2.92
CA SER A 101 8.30 -17.86 -2.82
C SER A 101 8.74 -18.29 -1.41
N SER A 102 9.19 -17.35 -0.56
CA SER A 102 9.71 -17.62 0.78
C SER A 102 8.63 -17.66 1.88
N ALA A 103 7.41 -17.16 1.62
CA ALA A 103 6.39 -16.98 2.66
C ALA A 103 5.46 -18.19 2.86
N PHE A 104 5.41 -19.14 1.91
CA PHE A 104 4.48 -20.27 1.97
C PHE A 104 5.11 -21.48 2.69
N LYS A 105 4.50 -21.88 3.82
CA LYS A 105 4.83 -23.14 4.49
C LYS A 105 4.05 -24.29 3.84
N GLY A 106 4.76 -25.07 3.02
CA GLY A 106 4.22 -26.21 2.28
C GLY A 106 4.92 -26.34 0.94
N ARG A 107 5.40 -27.54 0.58
CA ARG A 107 6.04 -27.78 -0.73
C ARG A 107 5.02 -27.79 -1.88
N GLU A 108 3.75 -28.04 -1.58
CA GLU A 108 2.65 -28.09 -2.54
C GLU A 108 1.50 -27.24 -2.02
N SER A 109 1.51 -25.95 -2.37
CA SER A 109 0.36 -25.06 -2.19
C SER A 109 0.04 -24.49 -3.57
N ASP A 110 -1.22 -24.54 -3.96
CA ASP A 110 -1.66 -23.99 -5.25
C ASP A 110 -1.40 -22.48 -5.30
N GLU A 111 -1.56 -21.80 -4.16
CA GLU A 111 -1.23 -20.39 -4.00
C GLU A 111 0.26 -20.12 -4.26
N ARG A 112 1.13 -20.98 -3.72
CA ARG A 112 2.58 -20.90 -3.96
C ARG A 112 2.90 -21.06 -5.44
N ARG A 113 2.28 -22.02 -6.13
CA ARG A 113 2.50 -22.26 -7.57
C ARG A 113 2.08 -21.07 -8.42
N VAL A 114 0.97 -20.42 -8.07
CA VAL A 114 0.54 -19.18 -8.74
C VAL A 114 1.56 -18.08 -8.51
N MET A 115 2.01 -17.86 -7.26
CA MET A 115 3.00 -16.82 -6.94
C MET A 115 4.35 -17.06 -7.64
N GLU A 116 4.86 -18.29 -7.66
CA GLU A 116 6.08 -18.64 -8.39
C GLU A 116 5.94 -18.43 -9.90
N GLY A 117 4.78 -18.73 -10.47
CA GLY A 117 4.47 -18.45 -11.88
C GLY A 117 4.47 -16.96 -12.20
N GLU A 118 3.89 -16.13 -11.34
CA GLU A 118 3.87 -14.67 -11.51
C GLU A 118 5.24 -14.04 -11.31
N ALA A 119 6.01 -14.51 -10.33
CA ALA A 119 7.40 -14.09 -10.15
C ALA A 119 8.24 -14.44 -11.39
N ALA A 120 8.06 -15.64 -11.96
CA ALA A 120 8.73 -16.03 -13.19
C ALA A 120 8.36 -15.13 -14.39
N LYS A 121 7.07 -14.76 -14.53
CA LYS A 121 6.62 -13.80 -15.55
C LYS A 121 7.27 -12.42 -15.36
N ALA A 122 7.28 -11.91 -14.13
CA ALA A 122 7.90 -10.62 -13.80
C ALA A 122 9.39 -10.58 -14.16
N LEU A 123 10.14 -11.66 -13.89
CA LEU A 123 11.55 -11.77 -14.27
C LEU A 123 11.77 -11.76 -15.80
N THR A 124 10.79 -12.21 -16.59
CA THR A 124 10.87 -12.19 -18.06
C THR A 124 10.42 -10.86 -18.67
N ASN A 125 9.72 -10.02 -17.92
CA ASN A 125 9.27 -8.70 -18.35
C ASN A 125 10.34 -7.63 -18.05
N GLN A 126 11.14 -7.25 -19.05
CA GLN A 126 12.13 -6.16 -18.96
C GLN A 126 11.57 -4.80 -18.47
N ARG A 127 10.25 -4.61 -18.45
CA ARG A 127 9.58 -3.37 -18.02
C ARG A 127 9.27 -3.29 -16.53
N GLU A 128 9.40 -4.38 -15.77
CA GLU A 128 8.90 -4.50 -14.39
C GLU A 128 10.02 -4.52 -13.33
N THR A 129 11.20 -3.99 -13.64
CA THR A 129 12.21 -3.80 -12.59
C THR A 129 11.74 -2.70 -11.65
N ASN A 130 11.29 -3.08 -10.46
CA ASN A 130 10.96 -2.14 -9.41
C ASN A 130 12.16 -1.22 -9.17
N GLU A 131 11.91 0.09 -9.16
CA GLU A 131 12.94 1.04 -8.71
C GLU A 131 13.30 0.72 -7.26
N GLY A 132 14.60 0.66 -6.97
CA GLY A 132 15.09 0.43 -5.61
C GLY A 132 14.67 1.57 -4.66
N LYS A 133 14.63 1.25 -3.37
CA LYS A 133 14.30 2.18 -2.27
C LYS A 133 15.00 3.54 -2.40
N GLU A 134 16.30 3.53 -2.69
CA GLU A 134 17.11 4.76 -2.78
C GLU A 134 16.59 5.73 -3.84
N LYS A 135 16.30 5.23 -5.05
CA LYS A 135 15.76 6.04 -6.16
C LYS A 135 14.36 6.55 -5.84
N TRP A 136 13.53 5.73 -5.20
CA TRP A 136 12.21 6.16 -4.74
C TRP A 136 12.32 7.32 -3.74
N CYS A 137 13.19 7.18 -2.74
CA CYS A 137 13.42 8.22 -1.74
C CYS A 137 13.97 9.51 -2.36
N GLU A 138 14.86 9.41 -3.35
CA GLU A 138 15.39 10.56 -4.09
C GLU A 138 14.27 11.30 -4.82
N ARG A 139 13.42 10.60 -5.59
CA ARG A 139 12.28 11.22 -6.30
C ARG A 139 11.29 11.89 -5.37
N MET A 140 11.00 11.29 -4.20
CA MET A 140 10.11 11.91 -3.22
C MET A 140 10.69 13.23 -2.71
N LYS A 141 12.00 13.29 -2.45
CA LYS A 141 12.69 14.53 -2.05
C LYS A 141 12.70 15.58 -3.16
N GLU A 142 13.00 15.17 -4.40
CA GLU A 142 12.96 16.05 -5.58
C GLU A 142 11.56 16.63 -5.83
N ALA A 143 10.51 15.86 -5.50
CA ALA A 143 9.12 16.30 -5.58
C ALA A 143 8.68 17.19 -4.40
N GLY A 144 9.59 17.54 -3.47
CA GLY A 144 9.31 18.42 -2.33
C GLY A 144 8.72 17.72 -1.11
N PHE A 145 8.80 16.39 -1.02
CA PHE A 145 8.39 15.64 0.16
C PHE A 145 9.57 15.41 1.12
N VAL A 146 9.26 15.35 2.41
CA VAL A 146 10.19 15.01 3.48
C VAL A 146 9.74 13.70 4.12
N GLY A 147 10.72 12.83 4.42
CA GLY A 147 10.47 11.57 5.11
C GLY A 147 10.04 11.81 6.55
N GLU A 148 9.01 11.10 6.99
CA GLU A 148 8.44 11.20 8.34
C GLU A 148 8.76 9.94 9.14
N VAL A 149 8.98 10.13 10.44
CA VAL A 149 9.30 9.03 11.36
C VAL A 149 8.01 8.29 11.73
N PHE A 150 8.07 6.96 11.71
CA PHE A 150 6.95 6.14 12.18
C PHE A 150 6.79 6.24 13.70
N GLY A 151 5.54 6.30 14.17
CA GLY A 151 5.25 6.22 15.60
C GLY A 151 5.74 4.90 16.20
N GLU A 152 6.24 4.95 17.43
CA GLU A 152 6.77 3.77 18.15
C GLU A 152 5.76 2.62 18.21
N ASP A 153 4.49 2.93 18.52
CA ASP A 153 3.39 1.95 18.54
C ASP A 153 3.22 1.21 17.20
N ALA A 154 3.42 1.90 16.07
CA ALA A 154 3.32 1.29 14.75
C ALA A 154 4.50 0.34 14.48
N ILE A 155 5.71 0.73 14.89
CA ILE A 155 6.91 -0.11 14.80
C ILE A 155 6.74 -1.37 15.67
N ASP A 156 6.32 -1.20 16.91
CA ASP A 156 6.12 -2.30 17.85
C ASP A 156 4.98 -3.23 17.42
N GLY A 157 3.89 -2.68 16.88
CA GLY A 157 2.82 -3.46 16.26
C GLY A 157 3.32 -4.32 15.09
N GLY A 158 4.15 -3.75 14.22
CA GLY A 158 4.79 -4.48 13.11
C GLY A 158 5.71 -5.60 13.59
N ARG A 159 6.57 -5.33 14.58
CA ARG A 159 7.44 -6.35 15.19
C ARG A 159 6.63 -7.46 15.86
N ALA A 160 5.57 -7.11 16.59
CA ALA A 160 4.70 -8.07 17.25
C ALA A 160 3.96 -8.96 16.25
N LEU A 161 3.58 -8.41 15.08
CA LEU A 161 2.99 -9.20 14.00
C LEU A 161 3.98 -10.23 13.45
N LEU A 162 5.23 -9.82 13.18
CA LEU A 162 6.25 -10.73 12.64
C LEU A 162 6.59 -11.89 13.57
N ARG A 163 6.51 -11.70 14.89
CA ARG A 163 6.72 -12.78 15.88
C ARG A 163 5.74 -13.95 15.74
N LYS A 164 4.62 -13.77 15.03
CA LYS A 164 3.65 -14.84 14.72
C LYS A 164 4.06 -15.70 13.51
N TYR A 165 5.06 -15.27 12.76
CA TYR A 165 5.56 -15.93 11.57
C TYR A 165 6.91 -16.61 11.84
N ASP A 166 7.53 -17.10 10.78
CA ASP A 166 8.83 -17.75 10.85
C ASP A 166 9.91 -16.81 11.41
N GLY A 167 10.79 -17.32 12.27
CA GLY A 167 11.83 -16.53 12.95
C GLY A 167 12.92 -15.96 12.04
N ASN A 168 12.92 -16.32 10.75
CA ASN A 168 13.79 -15.74 9.74
C ASN A 168 13.31 -14.38 9.20
N TRP A 169 12.09 -13.95 9.55
CA TRP A 169 11.59 -12.62 9.22
C TRP A 169 12.09 -11.57 10.21
N GLU A 170 12.58 -10.46 9.68
CA GLU A 170 13.08 -9.33 10.47
C GLU A 170 12.46 -8.02 9.97
N MET A 171 12.18 -7.11 10.90
CA MET A 171 11.80 -5.71 10.62
C MET A 171 12.92 -4.80 11.10
N LYS A 172 13.48 -4.00 10.21
CA LYS A 172 14.58 -3.08 10.50
C LYS A 172 14.14 -1.65 10.23
N VAL A 173 14.39 -0.78 11.19
CA VAL A 173 14.19 0.66 11.03
C VAL A 173 15.44 1.21 10.35
N GLU A 174 15.25 2.00 9.31
CA GLU A 174 16.30 2.46 8.39
C GLU A 174 16.12 3.96 8.10
N ASP A 175 17.14 4.59 7.50
CA ASP A 175 17.14 6.00 7.06
C ASP A 175 16.65 6.98 8.13
N ASP A 176 17.36 7.06 9.26
CA ASP A 176 17.02 7.93 10.40
C ASP A 176 15.56 7.76 10.89
N ASN A 177 15.07 6.52 10.84
CA ASN A 177 13.72 6.10 11.23
C ASN A 177 12.58 6.56 10.29
N THR A 178 12.90 7.05 9.10
CA THR A 178 11.91 7.45 8.09
C THR A 178 11.44 6.30 7.20
N SER A 179 12.10 5.14 7.31
CA SER A 179 11.74 3.94 6.57
C SER A 179 11.88 2.68 7.42
N VAL A 180 11.18 1.64 7.00
CA VAL A 180 11.26 0.32 7.60
C VAL A 180 11.45 -0.72 6.51
N GLY A 181 12.51 -1.52 6.62
CA GLY A 181 12.74 -2.68 5.78
C GLY A 181 12.12 -3.95 6.38
N LEU A 182 11.51 -4.76 5.52
CA LEU A 182 11.18 -6.16 5.78
C LEU A 182 12.30 -7.04 5.21
N TRP A 183 12.78 -7.98 5.99
CA TRP A 183 13.94 -8.80 5.66
C TRP A 183 13.66 -10.28 5.87
N TRP A 184 14.23 -11.14 5.02
CA TRP A 184 14.20 -12.58 5.15
C TRP A 184 15.61 -13.15 5.10
N LYS A 185 16.05 -13.85 6.16
CA LYS A 185 17.40 -14.46 6.24
C LYS A 185 18.53 -13.47 5.91
N GLY A 186 18.42 -12.24 6.40
CA GLY A 186 19.42 -11.19 6.16
C GLY A 186 19.38 -10.56 4.77
N GLN A 187 18.38 -10.86 3.93
CA GLN A 187 18.17 -10.19 2.64
C GLN A 187 16.97 -9.24 2.71
N SER A 188 17.14 -8.02 2.18
CA SER A 188 16.05 -7.05 2.08
C SER A 188 15.02 -7.56 1.09
N VAL A 189 13.78 -7.60 1.55
CA VAL A 189 12.63 -8.11 0.82
C VAL A 189 11.80 -6.93 0.34
N SER A 190 11.32 -6.08 1.25
CA SER A 190 10.47 -4.94 0.92
C SER A 190 10.75 -3.79 1.88
N PHE A 191 10.19 -2.61 1.62
CA PHE A 191 10.28 -1.48 2.53
C PHE A 191 8.96 -0.72 2.61
N CYS A 192 8.79 0.02 3.69
CA CYS A 192 7.72 0.99 3.90
C CYS A 192 8.35 2.34 4.25
N SER A 193 7.77 3.44 3.77
CA SER A 193 8.21 4.80 4.08
C SER A 193 6.98 5.71 4.19
N LEU A 194 7.08 6.76 5.00
CA LEU A 194 6.04 7.77 5.19
C LEU A 194 6.58 9.12 4.76
N TRP A 195 5.76 9.90 4.04
CA TRP A 195 6.18 11.16 3.44
C TRP A 195 5.13 12.24 3.64
N LYS A 196 5.58 13.47 3.84
CA LYS A 196 4.73 14.65 3.93
C LYS A 196 5.31 15.76 3.05
N LEU A 197 4.42 16.57 2.46
CA LEU A 197 4.86 17.73 1.70
C LEU A 197 5.58 18.72 2.63
N ASP A 198 6.75 19.21 2.22
CA ASP A 198 7.46 20.24 2.98
C ASP A 198 6.64 21.54 2.97
N GLY A 199 6.27 22.03 4.15
CA GLY A 199 5.54 23.29 4.31
C GLY A 199 6.33 24.52 3.83
N ASN A 200 7.64 24.38 3.65
CA ASN A 200 8.52 25.42 3.09
C ASN A 200 8.67 25.33 1.57
N TYR A 201 8.07 24.32 0.92
CA TYR A 201 8.12 24.17 -0.54
C TYR A 201 7.28 25.25 -1.20
N LYS A 202 7.92 26.36 -1.57
CA LYS A 202 7.31 27.38 -2.43
C LYS A 202 7.01 26.72 -3.77
N THR A 203 5.73 26.68 -4.13
CA THR A 203 5.26 26.25 -5.44
C THR A 203 5.95 27.10 -6.51
N SER A 204 7.05 26.61 -7.06
CA SER A 204 7.63 27.19 -8.26
C SER A 204 6.70 26.75 -9.38
N THR A 205 5.75 27.62 -9.71
CA THR A 205 4.88 27.54 -10.87
C THR A 205 5.72 27.14 -12.08
N PHE A 206 5.57 25.90 -12.54
CA PHE A 206 5.99 25.52 -13.89
C PHE A 206 4.98 26.12 -14.85
N THR A 207 5.20 27.38 -15.22
CA THR A 207 4.67 27.98 -16.44
C THR A 207 5.72 27.87 -17.53
N SER A 208 5.48 27.03 -18.54
CA SER A 208 5.74 27.32 -19.95
C SER A 208 4.92 26.35 -20.80
#